data_AF-A0A147B959-F1
#
_entry.id   AF-A0A147B959-F1
#
_cell.length_a   1.000
_cell.length_b   1.000
_cell.length_c   1.000
_cell.angle_alpha   90.00
_cell.angle_beta   90.00
_cell.angle_gamma   90.00
#
_symmetry.space_group_name_H-M   'P 1'
#
loop_
_entity.id
_entity.type
_entity.pdbx_description
1 polymer ?
#
loop_
_entity_poly.entity_id
_entity_poly.type
_entity_poly.pdbx_seq_one_letter_code
_entity_poly.pdbx_strand_id
1 'polypeptide(L)' 'TEAFIQSRQLGKGTLFIAESRLSWVGENNTGFSLEYPSVALHAVSRDLSSFPQECLYLMIDGNLDEAEPLENENG' A
#
# COMPACT_ATOMS: atom_id res chain seq x y z
N THR A 1 1.25 5.91 9.32
CA THR A 1 0.29 4.84 8.95
C THR A 1 1.03 3.52 8.93
N GLU A 2 0.32 2.40 9.05
CA GLU A 2 0.90 1.06 8.84
C GLU A 2 0.32 0.46 7.56
N ALA A 3 1.12 -0.30 6.82
CA ALA A 3 0.68 -0.95 5.59
C ALA A 3 0.74 -2.49 5.69
N PHE A 4 -0.25 -3.11 5.06
CA PHE A 4 -0.41 -4.56 4.97
C PHE A 4 -0.70 -4.90 3.52
N ILE A 5 0.00 -5.90 2.97
CA ILE A 5 -0.35 -6.56 1.71
C ILE A 5 -0.87 -7.94 2.09
N GLN A 6 -2.16 -8.17 1.85
CA GLN A 6 -2.84 -9.37 2.35
C GLN A 6 -2.63 -9.51 3.88
N SER A 7 -2.01 -10.61 4.34
CA SER A 7 -1.67 -10.84 5.75
C SER A 7 -0.26 -10.39 6.12
N ARG A 8 0.55 -9.89 5.17
CA ARG A 8 1.94 -9.50 5.39
C ARG A 8 2.01 -8.04 5.82
N GLN A 9 2.49 -7.81 7.04
CA GLN A 9 2.77 -6.47 7.56
C GLN A 9 4.05 -5.92 6.94
N LEU A 10 3.99 -4.74 6.32
CA LEU A 10 5.17 -4.02 5.81
C LEU A 10 5.81 -3.12 6.88
N GLY A 11 5.02 -2.68 7.86
CA GLY A 11 5.46 -1.84 8.96
C GLY A 11 4.89 -0.43 8.91
N LYS A 12 5.54 0.50 9.60
CA LYS A 12 5.16 1.91 9.68
C LYS A 12 5.72 2.70 8.51
N GLY A 13 4.99 3.74 8.12
CA GLY A 13 5.36 4.61 7.01
C GLY A 13 4.40 5.78 6.83
N THR A 14 4.55 6.45 5.71
CA THR A 14 3.73 7.59 5.30
C THR A 14 2.94 7.23 4.05
N LEU A 15 1.62 7.45 4.11
CA LEU A 15 0.73 7.32 2.97
C LEU A 15 0.57 8.67 2.29
N PHE A 16 0.87 8.74 0.99
CA PHE A 16 0.67 9.88 0.13
C PHE A 16 -0.47 9.59 -0.84
N ILE A 17 -1.45 10.49 -0.89
CA ILE A 17 -2.58 10.43 -1.82
C ILE A 17 -2.42 11.62 -2.75
N ALA A 18 -2.01 11.36 -3.99
CA ALA A 18 -1.84 12.37 -5.02
C ALA A 18 -2.98 12.26 -6.06
N GLU A 19 -3.01 13.15 -7.04
CA GLU A 19 -4.07 13.16 -8.07
C GLU A 19 -4.00 11.95 -9.01
N SER A 20 -2.81 11.44 -9.31
CA SER A 20 -2.62 10.34 -10.27
C SER A 20 -2.40 8.97 -9.61
N ARG A 21 -2.02 8.96 -8.33
CA ARG A 21 -1.60 7.74 -7.63
C ARG A 21 -1.68 7.87 -6.12
N LEU A 22 -1.73 6.71 -5.47
CA LEU A 22 -1.52 6.54 -4.05
C LEU A 22 -0.17 5.85 -3.85
N SER A 23 0.66 6.38 -2.97
CA SER A 23 1.96 5.80 -2.67
C SER A 23 2.13 5.65 -1.16
N TRP A 24 2.65 4.51 -0.72
CA TRP A 24 3.05 4.31 0.66
C TRP A 24 4.55 4.12 0.72
N VAL A 25 5.20 4.88 1.59
CA VAL A 25 6.64 4.85 1.81
C VAL A 25 6.89 4.40 3.24
N GLY A 26 7.43 3.19 3.38
CA GLY A 26 7.84 2.60 4.63
C GLY A 26 9.27 2.95 5.02
N GLU A 27 9.73 2.35 6.11
CA GLU A 27 11.13 2.41 6.53
C GLU A 27 12.02 1.58 5.58
N ASN A 28 13.32 1.87 5.57
CA ASN A 28 14.34 1.12 4.81
C ASN A 28 14.07 1.00 3.29
N ASN A 29 13.60 2.08 2.65
CA ASN A 29 13.25 2.14 1.22
C ASN A 29 12.21 1.10 0.77
N THR A 30 11.44 0.56 1.71
CA THR A 30 10.27 -0.26 1.37
C THR A 30 9.10 0.64 1.00
N GLY A 31 8.28 0.22 0.06
CA GLY A 31 7.14 1.02 -0.35
C GLY A 31 6.44 0.43 -1.57
N PHE A 32 5.32 1.06 -1.93
CA PHE A 32 4.63 0.77 -3.17
C PHE A 32 3.93 2.02 -3.69
N SER A 33 3.63 2.01 -4.99
CA SER A 33 2.84 3.05 -5.64
C SER A 33 1.79 2.41 -6.53
N LEU A 34 0.54 2.83 -6.36
CA LEU A 34 -0.63 2.35 -7.08
C LEU A 34 -1.20 3.50 -7.90
N GLU A 35 -1.31 3.32 -9.21
CA GLU A 35 -2.10 4.23 -10.03
C GLU A 35 -3.57 3.93 -9.82
N TYR A 36 -4.43 4.95 -9.80
CA TYR A 36 -5.86 4.72 -9.53
C TYR A 36 -6.55 3.72 -10.48
N PRO A 37 -6.19 3.64 -11.77
CA PRO A 37 -6.74 2.61 -12.65
C PRO A 37 -6.45 1.17 -12.21
N SER A 38 -5.41 0.90 -11.40
CA SER A 38 -5.15 -0.44 -10.86
C SER A 38 -5.86 -0.72 -9.53
N VAL A 39 -6.58 0.25 -8.96
CA VAL A 39 -7.36 0.08 -7.73
C VAL A 39 -8.81 -0.27 -8.10
N ALA A 40 -9.15 -1.55 -8.00
CA ALA A 40 -10.50 -2.05 -8.26
C ALA A 40 -11.52 -1.57 -7.23
N LEU A 41 -11.13 -1.46 -5.96
CA LEU A 41 -12.00 -1.01 -4.87
C LEU A 41 -11.19 -0.28 -3.80
N HIS A 42 -11.77 0.78 -3.24
CA HIS A 42 -11.27 1.44 -2.04
C HIS A 42 -12.40 1.65 -1.04
N ALA A 43 -12.12 1.46 0.25
CA ALA A 43 -13.11 1.61 1.31
C ALA A 43 -12.46 2.02 2.64
N VAL A 44 -13.18 2.78 3.45
CA VAL A 44 -12.84 2.97 4.86
C VAL A 44 -13.48 1.83 5.65
N SER A 45 -12.67 0.86 6.07
CA SER A 45 -13.10 -0.27 6.89
C SER A 45 -13.10 0.11 8.36
N ARG A 46 -14.21 -0.17 9.02
CA ARG A 46 -14.40 -0.02 10.48
C ARG A 46 -14.77 -1.35 11.14
N ASP A 47 -14.69 -2.44 10.37
CA ASP A 47 -15.01 -3.77 10.85
C ASP A 47 -13.84 -4.34 11.67
N LEU A 48 -13.93 -4.16 12.98
CA LEU A 48 -12.93 -4.62 13.94
C LEU A 48 -12.90 -6.15 14.09
N SER A 49 -13.90 -6.87 13.55
CA SER A 49 -13.87 -8.34 13.54
C SER A 49 -12.94 -8.89 12.45
N SER A 50 -12.74 -8.13 11.37
CA SER A 50 -11.87 -8.50 10.24
C SER A 50 -10.45 -7.94 10.36
N PHE A 51 -10.27 -6.76 10.97
CA PHE A 51 -8.95 -6.15 11.17
C PHE A 51 -8.94 -5.36 12.49
N PRO A 52 -7.89 -5.41 13.33
CA PRO A 52 -7.94 -4.94 14.72
C PRO A 52 -8.09 -3.42 14.89
N GLN A 53 -8.07 -2.64 13.81
CA GLN A 53 -8.19 -1.18 13.81
C GLN A 53 -8.97 -0.71 12.58
N GLU A 54 -9.53 0.50 12.63
CA GLU A 54 -10.08 1.13 11.44
C GLU A 54 -8.97 1.39 10.41
N CYS A 55 -9.24 1.14 9.12
CA CYS A 55 -8.21 1.23 8.09
C CYS A 55 -8.79 1.60 6.72
N LEU A 56 -7.92 2.07 5.83
CA LEU A 56 -8.23 2.18 4.40
C LEU A 56 -7.93 0.82 3.75
N TYR A 57 -8.97 0.17 3.23
CA TYR A 57 -8.86 -1.07 2.49
C TYR A 57 -8.83 -0.79 0.99
N LEU A 58 -7.90 -1.42 0.29
CA LEU A 58 -7.74 -1.35 -1.16
C LEU A 58 -7.74 -2.76 -1.74
N MET A 59 -8.51 -2.96 -2.81
CA MET A 59 -8.39 -4.12 -3.69
C MET A 59 -7.81 -3.63 -5.01
N ILE A 60 -6.83 -4.35 -5.53
CA ILE A 60 -6.12 -3.97 -6.75
C ILE A 60 -6.23 -5.05 -7.81
N ASP A 61 -6.16 -4.64 -9.08
CA ASP A 61 -6.03 -5.52 -10.22
C ASP A 61 -4.54 -5.74 -10.51
N GLY A 62 -3.92 -6.67 -9.78
CA GLY A 62 -2.50 -7.00 -9.87
C GLY A 62 -1.94 -7.72 -8.64
N ASN A 63 -0.63 -7.98 -8.62
CA ASN A 63 0.06 -8.59 -7.49
C ASN A 63 1.19 -7.66 -6.99
N LEU A 64 1.10 -7.22 -5.72
CA LEU A 64 2.15 -6.40 -5.09
C LEU A 64 3.26 -7.22 -4.41
N ASP A 65 3.08 -8.53 -4.26
CA ASP A 65 4.14 -9.38 -3.70
C ASP A 65 5.27 -9.65 -4.71
N GLU A 66 5.08 -9.30 -5.99
CA GLU A 66 6.09 -9.41 -7.06
C GLU A 66 6.85 -8.08 -7.32
N ALA A 67 6.63 -7.05 -6.50
CA ALA A 67 7.33 -5.78 -6.68
C ALA A 67 8.83 -5.92 -6.36
N GLU A 68 9.65 -5.98 -7.40
CA GLU A 68 11.12 -5.94 -7.33
C GLU A 68 11.59 -4.68 -6.57
N PRO A 69 12.68 -4.75 -5.78
CA PRO A 69 13.25 -3.59 -5.13
C PRO A 69 13.52 -2.49 -6.16
N LEU A 70 13.25 -1.24 -5.80
CA LEU A 70 13.68 -0.10 -6.60
C LEU A 70 15.21 -0.09 -6.62
N GLU A 71 15.83 -0.68 -7.65
CA GLU A 71 17.25 -0.56 -7.89
C GLU A 71 17.57 0.91 -8.09
N ASN A 72 18.39 1.42 -7.19
CA ASN A 72 18.98 2.74 -7.21
C ASN A 72 19.89 2.88 -8.44
N GLU A 73 19.40 3.58 -9.46
CA GLU A 73 20.15 4.05 -10.62
C GLU A 73 21.21 5.10 -10.22
N ASN A 74 22.32 4.63 -9.63
CA ASN A 74 23.52 5.43 -9.49
C ASN A 74 24.54 4.99 -10.55
N GLY A 75 24.63 5.77 -11.63
CA GLY A 75 25.81 5.83 -12.50
C GLY A 75 26.95 6.61 -11.88
#